data_AF-A0A511ZEJ8-F1
#
_entry.id   AF-A0A511ZEJ8-F1
#
_cell.length_a   1.000
_cell.length_b   1.000
_cell.length_c   1.000
_cell.angle_alpha   90.00
_cell.angle_beta   90.00
_cell.angle_gamma   90.00
#
_symmetry.space_group_name_H-M   'P 1'
#
loop_
_entity.id
_entity.type
_entity.pdbx_description
1 polymer ?
#
loop_
_entity_poly.entity_id
_entity_poly.type
_entity_poly.pdbx_seq_one_letter_code
_entity_poly.pdbx_strand_id
1 'polypeptide(L)' 'MGRDEHNKRKNNYLAQTPKNQKTDGIDVEFSDELADADDREAQARSRAADKRAHKK' A
#
# COMPACT_ATOMS: atom_id res chain seq x y z
N MET A 1 -25.74 8.48 14.77
CA MET A 1 -25.11 8.69 13.45
C MET A 1 -23.68 8.17 13.55
N GLY A 2 -23.36 6.98 13.06
CA GLY A 2 -23.32 6.61 11.65
C GLY A 2 -21.85 6.45 11.28
N ARG A 3 -21.26 5.28 11.58
CA ARG A 3 -19.83 5.02 11.33
C ARG A 3 -19.50 3.61 10.88
N ASP A 4 -20.51 2.79 10.56
CA ASP A 4 -20.30 1.37 10.21
C ASP A 4 -21.02 0.95 8.91
N GLU A 5 -21.55 1.90 8.14
CA GLU A 5 -22.26 1.59 6.89
C GLU A 5 -21.33 1.46 5.67
N HIS A 6 -20.04 1.79 5.81
CA HIS A 6 -19.06 1.76 4.72
C HIS A 6 -18.40 0.40 4.52
N ASN A 7 -18.60 -0.56 5.43
CA ASN A 7 -18.06 -1.92 5.34
C ASN A 7 -18.94 -2.88 4.53
N LYS A 8 -20.01 -2.38 3.89
CA LYS A 8 -20.87 -3.20 3.03
C LYS A 8 -20.25 -3.28 1.65
N ARG A 9 -19.82 -4.49 1.26
CA ARG A 9 -19.43 -4.80 -0.13
C ARG A 9 -20.63 -4.53 -1.04
N LYS A 10 -20.65 -3.37 -1.71
CA LYS A 10 -21.66 -3.06 -2.72
C LYS A 10 -21.37 -3.92 -3.94
N ASN A 11 -22.31 -4.79 -4.30
CA ASN A 11 -22.23 -5.53 -5.55
C ASN A 11 -22.29 -4.53 -6.72
N ASN A 12 -21.19 -4.36 -7.45
CA ASN A 12 -21.09 -3.43 -8.56
C ASN A 12 -21.69 -4.05 -9.84
N TYR A 13 -23.03 -4.06 -9.92
CA TYR A 13 -23.79 -4.66 -11.03
C TYR A 13 -23.62 -3.92 -12.37
N LEU A 14 -23.17 -2.66 -12.33
CA LEU A 14 -22.94 -1.80 -13.50
C LEU A 14 -21.45 -1.63 -13.83
N ALA A 15 -20.58 -2.49 -13.29
CA ALA A 15 -19.15 -2.45 -13.58
C ALA A 15 -18.93 -2.67 -15.09
N GLN A 16 -18.37 -1.68 -15.77
CA GLN A 16 -18.03 -1.80 -17.20
C GLN A 16 -16.83 -2.72 -17.44
N THR A 17 -15.96 -2.87 -16.44
CA THR A 17 -14.82 -3.78 -16.48
C THR A 17 -15.27 -5.21 -16.19
N PRO A 18 -15.08 -6.17 -17.12
CA PRO A 18 -15.43 -7.57 -16.88
C PRO A 18 -14.61 -8.14 -15.71
N LYS A 19 -15.19 -9.12 -14.99
CA LYS A 19 -14.64 -9.61 -13.71
C LYS A 19 -13.21 -10.15 -13.80
N ASN A 20 -12.83 -10.72 -14.94
CA ASN A 20 -11.51 -11.28 -15.22
C ASN A 20 -10.44 -10.22 -15.57
N GLN A 21 -10.82 -8.97 -15.78
CA GLN A 21 -9.91 -7.86 -16.06
C GLN A 21 -9.82 -6.87 -14.89
N LYS A 22 -10.45 -7.21 -13.76
CA LYS A 22 -10.29 -6.44 -12.54
C LYS A 22 -8.91 -6.75 -11.98
N THR A 23 -8.05 -5.75 -11.96
CA THR A 23 -6.80 -5.81 -11.22
C THR A 23 -7.10 -5.74 -9.73
N ASP A 24 -6.30 -6.38 -8.90
CA ASP A 24 -6.46 -6.35 -7.43
C ASP A 24 -6.22 -4.96 -6.84
N GLY A 25 -5.75 -3.99 -7.64
CA GLY A 25 -5.52 -2.61 -7.23
C GLY A 25 -4.38 -2.49 -6.22
N ILE A 26 -3.48 -3.47 -6.22
CA ILE A 26 -2.31 -3.47 -5.35
C ILE A 26 -1.24 -2.62 -6.03
N ASP A 27 -1.04 -1.43 -5.51
CA ASP A 27 0.08 -0.57 -5.88
C ASP A 27 1.37 -1.18 -5.31
N VAL A 28 2.08 -1.96 -6.13
CA VAL A 28 3.38 -2.56 -5.76
C VAL A 28 4.48 -1.54 -6.03
N GLU A 29 4.65 -0.59 -5.11
CA GLU A 29 5.56 0.54 -5.27
C GLU A 29 7.04 0.22 -4.96
N PHE A 30 7.30 -0.81 -4.14
CA PHE A 30 8.68 -1.18 -3.77
C PHE A 30 8.86 -2.70 -3.82
N SER A 31 9.94 -3.14 -4.49
CA SER A 31 10.36 -4.54 -4.52
C SER A 31 11.83 -4.66 -4.10
N ASP A 32 12.10 -5.45 -3.07
CA ASP A 32 13.45 -5.59 -2.50
C ASP A 32 14.42 -6.36 -3.43
N GLU A 33 13.87 -7.12 -4.37
CA GLU A 33 14.63 -7.84 -5.40
C GLU A 33 15.13 -6.93 -6.52
N LEU A 34 14.42 -5.83 -6.80
CA LEU A 34 14.81 -4.82 -7.79
C LEU A 34 15.59 -3.66 -7.13
N ALA A 35 15.54 -3.57 -5.81
CA ALA A 35 16.22 -2.52 -5.06
C ALA A 35 17.74 -2.62 -5.28
N ASP A 36 18.33 -1.50 -5.66
CA ASP A 36 19.78 -1.38 -5.76
C ASP A 36 20.43 -1.17 -4.38
N ALA A 37 21.75 -1.00 -4.36
CA ALA A 37 22.49 -0.79 -3.13
C ALA A 37 22.09 0.53 -2.44
N ASP A 38 21.75 1.56 -3.22
CA ASP A 38 21.43 2.90 -2.73
C ASP A 38 20.04 2.92 -2.10
N ASP A 39 19.07 2.21 -2.69
CA ASP A 39 17.72 2.01 -2.15
C ASP A 39 17.76 1.37 -0.75
N ARG A 40 18.57 0.32 -0.60
CA ARG A 40 18.74 -0.37 0.69
C ARG A 40 19.39 0.54 1.73
N GLU A 41 20.38 1.32 1.32
CA GLU A 41 21.06 2.25 2.22
C GLU A 41 20.12 3.40 2.65
N ALA A 42 19.31 3.92 1.73
CA ALA A 42 18.29 4.92 2.02
C ALA A 42 17.26 4.41 3.03
N GLN A 43 16.77 3.17 2.86
CA GLN A 43 15.86 2.54 3.83
C GLN A 43 16.50 2.38 5.21
N ALA A 44 17.76 1.95 5.27
CA ALA A 44 18.48 1.80 6.52
C ALA A 44 18.63 3.15 7.25
N ARG A 45 18.94 4.22 6.52
CA ARG A 45 19.01 5.59 7.05
C ARG A 45 17.66 6.08 7.55
N SER A 46 16.59 5.86 6.80
CA SER A 46 15.22 6.24 7.21
C SER A 46 14.85 5.56 8.53
N ARG A 47 15.02 4.24 8.62
CA ARG A 47 14.74 3.46 9.84
C ARG A 47 15.55 3.96 11.04
N ALA A 48 16.80 4.37 10.83
CA ALA A 48 17.64 4.94 11.90
C ALA A 48 17.14 6.33 12.34
N ALA A 49 16.69 7.17 11.41
CA ALA A 49 16.10 8.47 11.71
C ALA A 49 14.80 8.32 12.52
N ASP A 50 13.90 7.43 12.11
CA ASP A 50 12.64 7.18 12.80
C ASP A 50 12.88 6.71 14.24
N LYS A 51 13.82 5.79 14.44
CA LYS A 51 14.23 5.35 15.79
C LYS A 51 14.72 6.50 16.66
N ARG A 52 15.44 7.47 16.09
CA ARG A 52 15.87 8.67 16.83
C ARG A 52 14.69 9.56 17.17
N ALA A 53 13.76 9.76 16.24
CA ALA A 53 12.58 10.61 16.44
C ALA A 53 11.63 10.04 17.51
N HIS A 54 11.44 8.72 17.54
CA HIS A 54 10.56 8.04 18.49
C HIS A 54 11.17 7.76 19.87
N LYS A 55 12.48 8.00 20.08
CA LYS A 55 13.16 7.81 21.38
C LYS A 55 13.14 9.07 22.26
N LYS A 56 12.23 10.00 22.00
CA LYS A 56 12.03 11.22 22.78
C LYS A 56 10.83 11.07 23.70
#